data_AF-A0A9W6K8G3-F1
#
_entry.id   AF-A0A9W6K8G3-F1
#
_cell.length_a   1.000
_cell.length_b   1.000
_cell.length_c   1.000
_cell.angle_alpha   90.00
_cell.angle_beta   90.00
_cell.angle_gamma   90.00
#
_symmetry.space_group_name_H-M   'P 1'
#
loop_
_entity.id
_entity.type
_entity.pdbx_description
1 polymer ?
#
loop_
_entity_poly.entity_id
_entity_poly.type
_entity_poly.pdbx_seq_one_letter_code
_entity_poly.pdbx_strand_id
1 'polypeptide(L)'
;MTTKILKHDYHGRCVSFDTDGWLNASNAASLFGKVAADWLELDLTKEYIGRMAMRAESKVAGSSLIPLVSTRISRGSTREIWLHPKLAIKFARWLSVDFEMWCDEQLEALVLGEVAAQLAARRHAAMSFRSVCEALSLTHEAIGKTTKPHHYMNEARLINEVLTGAFAGRNRDCLTLVELELVMLVENRDMLLLGQGKDYQARKAALSSYVKQLRSNHASLGSQ
;
A
#
# COMPACT_ATOMS: atom_id res chain seq x y z
N MET A 1 4.73 -6.22 -21.34
CA MET A 1 3.77 -6.32 -20.23
C MET A 1 2.60 -5.40 -20.52
N THR A 2 1.36 -5.87 -20.39
CA THR A 2 0.17 -5.06 -20.65
C THR A 2 -0.14 -4.24 -19.41
N THR A 3 0.25 -2.97 -19.38
CA THR A 3 -0.02 -2.09 -18.24
C THR A 3 -1.53 -1.92 -18.06
N LYS A 4 -2.03 -2.17 -16.85
CA LYS A 4 -3.46 -2.03 -16.54
C LYS A 4 -3.81 -0.54 -16.47
N ILE A 5 -4.84 -0.15 -17.20
CA ILE A 5 -5.33 1.24 -17.27
C ILE A 5 -6.51 1.39 -16.31
N LEU A 6 -6.42 2.37 -15.41
CA LEU A 6 -7.46 2.82 -14.50
C LEU A 6 -8.19 4.01 -15.13
N LYS A 7 -9.53 4.01 -15.05
CA LYS A 7 -10.34 5.12 -15.55
C LYS A 7 -11.04 5.80 -14.38
N HIS A 8 -10.93 7.12 -14.32
CA HIS A 8 -11.61 7.96 -13.34
C HIS A 8 -12.60 8.86 -14.07
N ASP A 9 -13.80 9.04 -13.49
CA ASP A 9 -14.83 9.89 -14.06
C ASP A 9 -14.67 11.35 -13.62
N TYR A 10 -14.63 12.25 -14.59
CA TYR A 10 -14.66 13.69 -14.41
C TYR A 10 -15.86 14.25 -15.18
N HIS A 11 -16.98 14.49 -14.47
CA HIS A 11 -18.24 14.98 -15.07
C HIS A 11 -18.73 14.16 -16.27
N GLY A 12 -18.72 12.82 -16.16
CA GLY A 12 -19.10 11.92 -17.24
C GLY A 12 -18.03 11.73 -18.32
N ARG A 13 -16.80 12.23 -18.11
CA ARG A 13 -15.66 12.07 -19.01
C ARG A 13 -14.59 11.21 -18.34
N CYS A 14 -14.15 10.15 -19.00
CA CYS A 14 -13.13 9.27 -18.44
C CYS A 14 -11.71 9.80 -18.67
N VAL A 15 -10.98 9.99 -17.58
CA VAL A 15 -9.54 10.25 -17.57
C VAL A 15 -8.80 8.96 -17.27
N SER A 16 -7.76 8.67 -18.06
CA SER A 16 -7.03 7.41 -18.00
C SER A 16 -5.68 7.56 -17.28
N PHE A 17 -5.46 6.69 -16.29
CA PHE A 17 -4.20 6.52 -15.56
C PHE A 17 -3.70 5.09 -15.71
N ASP A 18 -2.41 4.84 -15.49
CA ASP A 18 -1.94 3.47 -15.28
C ASP A 18 -1.78 3.13 -13.79
N THR A 19 -1.39 1.89 -13.49
CA THR A 19 -1.16 1.42 -12.11
C THR A 19 -0.02 2.12 -11.40
N ASP A 20 0.89 2.75 -12.14
CA ASP A 20 2.01 3.53 -11.59
C ASP A 20 1.63 5.02 -11.44
N GLY A 21 0.36 5.37 -11.70
CA GLY A 21 -0.18 6.72 -11.59
C GLY A 21 0.16 7.63 -12.76
N TRP A 22 0.69 7.12 -13.87
CA TRP A 22 0.95 7.93 -15.05
C TRP A 22 -0.35 8.33 -15.72
N LEU A 23 -0.48 9.63 -16.01
CA LEU A 23 -1.63 10.19 -16.70
C LEU A 23 -1.47 10.06 -18.21
N ASN A 24 -2.50 9.58 -18.90
CA ASN A 24 -2.59 9.70 -20.36
C ASN A 24 -2.96 11.13 -20.75
N ALA A 25 -1.94 11.95 -21.05
CA ALA A 25 -2.11 13.35 -21.36
C ALA A 25 -2.81 13.58 -22.71
N SER A 26 -2.59 12.70 -23.69
CA SER A 26 -3.32 12.77 -24.97
C SER A 26 -4.82 12.57 -24.78
N ASN A 27 -5.23 11.57 -23.98
CA ASN A 27 -6.62 11.35 -23.62
C ASN A 27 -7.19 12.55 -22.85
N ALA A 28 -6.51 13.02 -21.80
CA ALA A 28 -6.98 14.15 -21.00
C ALA A 28 -7.09 15.44 -21.83
N ALA A 29 -6.10 15.80 -22.65
CA ALA A 29 -6.14 17.01 -23.48
C ALA A 29 -7.31 17.02 -24.46
N SER A 30 -7.62 15.85 -25.05
CA SER A 30 -8.75 15.72 -25.99
C SER A 30 -10.10 16.08 -25.37
N LEU A 31 -10.27 15.86 -24.06
CA LEU A 31 -11.49 16.23 -23.32
C LEU A 31 -11.71 17.74 -23.25
N PHE A 32 -10.65 18.54 -23.44
CA PHE A 32 -10.67 20.00 -23.41
C PHE A 32 -10.41 20.62 -24.79
N GLY A 33 -10.37 19.81 -25.86
CA GLY A 33 -10.07 20.27 -27.22
C GLY A 33 -8.64 20.79 -27.38
N LYS A 34 -7.70 20.31 -26.56
CA LYS A 34 -6.28 20.72 -26.56
C LYS A 34 -5.38 19.58 -27.04
N VAL A 35 -4.14 19.91 -27.41
CA VAL A 35 -3.12 18.92 -27.79
C VAL A 35 -2.04 18.88 -26.71
N ALA A 36 -1.78 17.69 -26.15
CA ALA A 36 -0.83 17.54 -25.03
C ALA A 36 0.60 17.98 -25.38
N ALA A 37 1.02 17.89 -26.64
CA ALA A 37 2.32 18.33 -27.11
C ALA A 37 2.52 19.86 -26.92
N ASP A 38 1.47 20.65 -27.11
CA ASP A 38 1.54 22.12 -26.98
C ASP A 38 1.96 22.53 -25.57
N TRP A 39 1.52 21.80 -24.55
CA TRP A 39 1.91 22.06 -23.16
C TRP A 39 3.40 21.80 -22.91
N LEU A 40 3.97 20.77 -23.56
CA LEU A 40 5.39 20.43 -23.47
C LEU A 40 6.27 21.46 -24.17
N GLU A 41 5.71 22.21 -25.12
CA GLU A 41 6.44 23.25 -25.85
C GLU A 41 6.54 24.57 -25.09
N LEU A 42 5.74 24.78 -24.04
CA LEU A 42 5.80 25.98 -23.22
C LEU A 42 7.15 26.12 -22.50
N ASP A 43 7.72 27.33 -22.51
CA ASP A 43 9.01 27.62 -21.87
C ASP A 43 9.02 27.26 -20.38
N LEU A 44 7.95 27.65 -19.66
CA LEU A 44 7.78 27.30 -18.24
C LEU A 44 7.73 25.78 -18.01
N THR A 45 7.12 25.02 -18.93
CA THR A 45 7.05 23.55 -18.82
C THR A 45 8.42 22.93 -19.05
N LYS A 46 9.13 23.35 -20.11
CA LYS A 46 10.51 22.91 -20.40
C LYS A 46 11.45 23.20 -19.24
N GLU A 47 11.39 24.43 -18.72
CA GLU A 47 12.18 24.87 -17.57
C GLU A 47 11.84 24.03 -16.32
N TYR A 48 10.57 23.77 -16.05
CA TYR A 48 10.13 22.98 -14.91
C TYR A 48 10.61 21.52 -14.99
N ILE A 49 10.43 20.87 -16.15
CA ILE A 49 10.88 19.51 -16.41
C ILE A 49 12.40 19.43 -16.27
N GLY A 50 13.13 20.37 -16.86
CA GLY A 50 14.59 20.44 -16.78
C GLY A 50 15.09 20.55 -15.33
N ARG A 51 14.51 21.47 -14.53
CA ARG A 51 14.86 21.58 -13.10
C ARG A 51 14.50 20.34 -12.29
N MET A 52 13.40 19.67 -12.62
CA MET A 52 13.02 18.43 -11.93
C MET A 52 13.99 17.28 -12.23
N ALA A 53 14.41 17.15 -13.49
CA ALA A 53 15.40 16.16 -13.90
C ALA A 53 16.75 16.35 -13.17
N MET A 54 17.29 17.58 -13.16
CA MET A 54 18.54 17.90 -12.46
C MET A 54 18.49 17.57 -10.95
N ARG A 55 17.35 17.85 -10.29
CA ARG A 55 17.16 17.52 -8.86
C ARG A 55 17.09 16.01 -8.60
N ALA A 56 16.63 15.22 -9.58
CA ALA A 56 16.58 13.77 -9.46
C ALA A 56 17.99 13.16 -9.57
N GLU A 57 18.82 13.66 -10.50
CA GLU A 57 20.23 13.24 -10.66
C GLU A 57 21.07 13.55 -9.41
N SER A 58 20.87 14.72 -8.81
CA SER A 58 21.67 15.20 -7.67
C SER A 58 21.44 14.41 -6.37
N LYS A 59 20.36 13.64 -6.26
CA LYS A 59 19.99 12.94 -5.02
C LYS A 59 20.51 11.51 -4.93
N VAL A 60 21.00 10.92 -6.03
CA VAL A 60 21.52 9.55 -6.03
C VAL A 60 22.62 9.43 -7.09
N ALA A 61 23.87 9.27 -6.65
CA ALA A 61 24.95 8.83 -7.53
C ALA A 61 24.63 7.42 -8.06
N GLY A 62 23.96 7.34 -9.21
CA GLY A 62 23.57 6.08 -9.86
C GLY A 62 22.06 5.85 -10.09
N SER A 63 21.16 6.77 -9.71
CA SER A 63 19.75 6.63 -10.12
C SER A 63 19.59 7.04 -11.58
N SER A 64 19.16 6.11 -12.44
CA SER A 64 18.68 6.44 -13.77
C SER A 64 17.61 7.54 -13.65
N LEU A 65 17.72 8.57 -14.50
CA LEU A 65 16.69 9.60 -14.65
C LEU A 65 15.33 8.93 -14.75
N ILE A 66 14.40 9.28 -13.86
CA ILE A 66 13.00 8.88 -14.04
C ILE A 66 12.52 9.62 -15.28
N PRO A 67 12.13 8.94 -16.38
CA PRO A 67 11.54 9.63 -17.51
C PRO A 67 10.26 10.33 -17.01
N LEU A 68 10.17 11.64 -17.18
CA LEU A 68 9.00 12.42 -16.73
C LEU A 68 7.88 12.42 -17.77
N VAL A 69 8.24 12.15 -19.03
CA VAL A 69 7.34 12.06 -20.17
C VAL A 69 7.67 10.76 -20.91
N SER A 70 6.63 10.01 -21.26
CA SER A 70 6.74 8.76 -22.01
C SER A 70 5.85 8.84 -23.23
N THR A 71 6.36 8.36 -24.35
CA THR A 71 5.52 8.09 -25.51
C THR A 71 5.13 6.61 -25.45
N ARG A 72 3.83 6.33 -25.58
CA ARG A 72 3.33 4.95 -25.70
C ARG A 72 2.50 4.81 -26.96
N ILE A 73 2.47 3.60 -27.53
CA ILE A 73 1.65 3.28 -28.70
C ILE A 73 0.39 2.57 -28.21
N SER A 74 -0.75 3.14 -28.59
CA SER A 74 -2.09 2.64 -28.29
C SER A 74 -2.55 1.61 -29.31
N ARG A 75 -3.68 0.94 -29.01
CA ARG A 75 -4.33 0.03 -29.96
C ARG A 75 -4.76 0.85 -31.18
N GLY A 76 -4.23 0.49 -32.36
CA GLY A 76 -4.43 1.26 -33.59
C GLY A 76 -3.25 2.16 -33.99
N SER A 77 -2.07 1.96 -33.41
CA SER A 77 -0.81 2.65 -33.76
C SER A 77 -0.81 4.16 -33.47
N THR A 78 -1.76 4.66 -32.67
CA THR A 78 -1.77 6.05 -32.23
C THR A 78 -0.72 6.30 -31.16
N ARG A 79 0.10 7.32 -31.37
CA ARG A 79 1.14 7.75 -30.43
C ARG A 79 0.51 8.63 -29.34
N GLU A 80 0.59 8.19 -28.10
CA GLU A 80 0.05 8.91 -26.94
C GLU A 80 1.17 9.40 -26.04
N ILE A 81 0.96 10.58 -25.45
CA ILE A 81 1.86 11.17 -24.46
C ILE A 81 1.35 10.80 -23.07
N TRP A 82 2.23 10.21 -22.28
CA TRP A 82 1.99 9.83 -20.90
C TRP A 82 2.89 10.67 -19.99
N LEU A 83 2.31 11.22 -18.92
CA LEU A 83 2.98 12.09 -17.98
C LEU A 83 3.14 11.40 -16.63
N HIS A 84 4.35 11.49 -16.08
CA HIS A 84 4.64 11.02 -14.73
C HIS A 84 3.75 11.75 -13.70
N PRO A 85 3.31 11.11 -12.59
CA PRO A 85 2.42 11.71 -11.60
C PRO A 85 2.82 13.12 -11.13
N LYS A 86 4.13 13.35 -10.99
CA LYS A 86 4.72 14.67 -10.62
C LYS A 86 4.41 15.82 -11.60
N LEU A 87 3.99 15.52 -12.82
CA LEU A 87 3.58 16.51 -13.83
C LEU A 87 2.05 16.64 -13.94
N ALA A 88 1.28 15.68 -13.40
CA ALA A 88 -0.15 15.56 -13.64
C ALA A 88 -0.94 16.82 -13.24
N ILE A 89 -0.73 17.35 -12.02
CA ILE A 89 -1.42 18.55 -11.52
C ILE A 89 -1.09 19.79 -12.36
N LYS A 90 0.17 19.97 -12.77
CA LYS A 90 0.60 21.11 -13.59
C LYS A 90 0.01 21.08 -14.99
N PHE A 91 -0.09 19.87 -15.55
CA PHE A 91 -0.77 19.66 -16.81
C PHE A 91 -2.28 19.88 -16.66
N ALA A 92 -2.89 19.41 -15.58
CA ALA A 92 -4.30 19.63 -15.27
C ALA A 92 -4.63 21.13 -15.19
N ARG A 93 -3.80 21.93 -14.48
CA ARG A 93 -3.90 23.39 -14.42
C ARG A 93 -3.94 24.04 -15.80
N TRP A 94 -3.08 23.58 -16.70
CA TRP A 94 -3.06 24.11 -18.07
C TRP A 94 -4.30 23.73 -18.87
N LEU A 95 -4.93 22.58 -18.58
CA LEU A 95 -6.18 22.18 -19.22
C LEU A 95 -7.35 23.03 -18.72
N SER A 96 -7.57 23.09 -17.41
CA SER A 96 -8.61 23.90 -16.74
C SER A 96 -8.33 23.98 -15.24
N VAL A 97 -8.69 25.11 -14.61
CA VAL A 97 -8.63 25.26 -13.15
C VAL A 97 -9.56 24.25 -12.45
N ASP A 98 -10.78 24.05 -12.97
CA ASP A 98 -11.72 23.08 -12.37
C ASP A 98 -11.17 21.64 -12.43
N PHE A 99 -10.45 21.32 -13.52
CA PHE A 99 -9.86 20.00 -13.69
C PHE A 99 -8.64 19.79 -12.77
N GLU A 100 -7.89 20.85 -12.49
CA GLU A 100 -6.85 20.83 -11.47
C GLU A 100 -7.43 20.58 -10.09
N MET A 101 -8.46 21.34 -9.69
CA MET A 101 -9.10 21.18 -8.39
C MET A 101 -9.60 19.75 -8.18
N TRP A 102 -10.26 19.19 -9.20
CA TRP A 102 -10.67 17.79 -9.17
C TRP A 102 -9.47 16.83 -9.03
N CYS A 103 -8.39 17.03 -9.79
CA CYS A 103 -7.19 16.20 -9.65
C CYS A 103 -6.60 16.28 -8.22
N ASP A 104 -6.58 17.47 -7.62
CA ASP A 104 -6.11 17.68 -6.25
C ASP A 104 -7.02 16.96 -5.24
N GLU A 105 -8.35 17.06 -5.37
CA GLU A 105 -9.32 16.35 -4.53
C GLU A 105 -9.13 14.82 -4.61
N GLN A 106 -8.90 14.29 -5.82
CA GLN A 106 -8.62 12.87 -6.00
C GLN A 106 -7.30 12.45 -5.33
N LEU A 107 -6.26 13.29 -5.40
CA LEU A 107 -4.99 13.05 -4.73
C LEU A 107 -5.12 13.10 -3.21
N GLU A 108 -5.85 14.08 -2.67
CA GLU A 108 -6.15 14.20 -1.25
C GLU A 108 -6.92 12.98 -0.73
N ALA A 109 -7.94 12.53 -1.46
CA ALA A 109 -8.72 11.35 -1.10
C ALA A 109 -7.85 10.08 -1.04
N LEU A 110 -6.87 9.93 -1.95
CA LEU A 110 -5.92 8.82 -1.93
C LEU A 110 -5.02 8.87 -0.68
N VAL A 111 -4.44 10.04 -0.38
CA VAL A 111 -3.56 10.24 0.79
C VAL A 111 -4.33 10.01 2.09
N LEU A 112 -5.52 10.59 2.22
CA LEU A 112 -6.39 10.40 3.38
C LEU A 112 -6.83 8.94 3.52
N GLY A 113 -7.13 8.27 2.40
CA GLY A 113 -7.45 6.85 2.36
C GLY A 113 -6.31 5.97 2.87
N GLU A 114 -5.07 6.24 2.47
CA GLU A 114 -3.89 5.51 2.94
C GLU A 114 -3.67 5.70 4.45
N VAL A 115 -3.77 6.93 4.94
CA VAL A 115 -3.65 7.24 6.38
C VAL A 115 -4.76 6.55 7.18
N ALA A 116 -6.00 6.59 6.69
CA ALA A 116 -7.14 5.92 7.33
C ALA A 116 -6.96 4.40 7.36
N ALA A 117 -6.49 3.78 6.27
CA ALA A 117 -6.19 2.36 6.21
C ALA A 117 -5.08 1.98 7.21
N GLN A 118 -4.05 2.80 7.35
CA GLN A 118 -2.98 2.58 8.30
C GLN A 118 -3.44 2.68 9.76
N LEU A 119 -4.30 3.65 10.06
CA LEU A 119 -4.89 3.79 11.39
C LEU A 119 -5.83 2.61 11.70
N ALA A 120 -6.63 2.18 10.73
CA ALA A 120 -7.49 1.01 10.86
C ALA A 120 -6.67 -0.27 11.12
N ALA A 121 -5.64 -0.54 10.31
CA ALA A 121 -4.76 -1.71 10.48
C ALA A 121 -4.12 -1.74 11.87
N ARG A 122 -3.64 -0.59 12.37
CA ARG A 122 -3.09 -0.47 13.74
C ARG A 122 -4.13 -0.74 14.82
N ARG A 123 -5.33 -0.17 14.69
CA ARG A 123 -6.45 -0.44 15.62
C ARG A 123 -6.82 -1.93 15.61
N HIS A 124 -6.91 -2.55 14.44
CA HIS A 124 -7.22 -3.97 14.30
C HIS A 124 -6.17 -4.85 14.97
N ALA A 125 -4.88 -4.61 14.72
CA ALA A 125 -3.80 -5.35 15.39
C ALA A 125 -3.83 -5.16 16.92
N ALA A 126 -4.12 -3.95 17.42
CA ALA A 126 -4.30 -3.71 18.85
C ALA A 126 -5.46 -4.52 19.45
N MET A 127 -6.59 -4.57 18.73
CA MET A 127 -7.77 -5.35 19.14
C MET A 127 -7.52 -6.86 19.10
N SER A 128 -6.88 -7.40 18.05
CA SER A 128 -6.64 -8.85 17.94
C SER A 128 -5.76 -9.38 19.07
N PHE A 129 -4.73 -8.65 19.48
CA PHE A 129 -3.90 -9.04 20.62
C PHE A 129 -4.70 -9.01 21.94
N ARG A 130 -5.60 -8.03 22.10
CA ARG A 130 -6.51 -8.01 23.26
C ARG A 130 -7.39 -9.26 23.29
N SER A 131 -7.91 -9.71 22.14
CA SER A 131 -8.70 -10.94 22.04
C SER A 131 -7.90 -12.19 22.39
N VAL A 132 -6.62 -12.27 22.01
CA VAL A 132 -5.73 -13.36 22.44
C VAL A 132 -5.56 -13.38 23.95
N CYS A 133 -5.31 -12.21 24.57
CA CYS A 133 -5.20 -12.10 26.02
C CYS A 133 -6.49 -12.54 26.73
N GLU A 134 -7.65 -12.14 26.21
CA GLU A 134 -8.96 -12.54 26.74
C GLU A 134 -9.16 -14.06 26.63
N ALA A 135 -8.89 -14.65 25.46
CA ALA A 135 -8.97 -16.10 25.26
C ALA A 135 -8.01 -16.87 26.20
N LEU A 136 -6.79 -16.38 26.40
CA LEU A 136 -5.84 -16.96 27.34
C LEU A 136 -6.36 -16.88 28.79
N SER A 137 -6.99 -15.78 29.16
CA SER A 137 -7.59 -15.64 30.50
C SER A 137 -8.75 -16.61 30.70
N LEU A 138 -9.67 -16.69 29.74
CA LEU A 138 -10.83 -17.58 29.77
C LEU A 138 -10.41 -19.05 29.83
N THR A 139 -9.42 -19.45 29.04
CA THR A 139 -8.92 -20.84 29.03
C THR A 139 -8.24 -21.24 30.32
N HIS A 140 -7.51 -20.32 30.97
CA HIS A 140 -6.96 -20.56 32.30
C HIS A 140 -8.05 -20.65 33.37
N GLU A 141 -9.03 -19.75 33.34
CA GLU A 141 -10.15 -19.76 34.27
C GLU A 141 -10.94 -21.07 34.19
N ALA A 142 -11.19 -21.57 32.97
CA ALA A 142 -11.88 -22.84 32.74
C ALA A 142 -11.19 -24.06 33.37
N ILE A 143 -9.86 -24.00 33.57
CA ILE A 143 -9.07 -25.06 34.23
C ILE A 143 -8.74 -24.72 35.70
N GLY A 144 -9.36 -23.68 36.26
CA GLY A 144 -9.13 -23.25 37.65
C GLY A 144 -7.77 -22.59 37.90
N LYS A 145 -7.10 -22.09 36.84
CA LYS A 145 -5.79 -21.43 36.92
C LYS A 145 -5.94 -19.92 36.85
N THR A 146 -5.18 -19.19 37.66
CA THR A 146 -5.12 -17.71 37.57
C THR A 146 -4.11 -17.27 36.51
N THR A 147 -4.51 -16.34 35.64
CA THR A 147 -3.63 -15.75 34.62
C THR A 147 -2.74 -14.67 35.23
N LYS A 148 -1.42 -14.77 35.01
CA LYS A 148 -0.40 -13.84 35.53
C LYS A 148 0.20 -13.00 34.38
N PRO A 149 0.78 -11.82 34.66
CA PRO A 149 1.34 -10.93 33.64
C PRO A 149 2.33 -11.61 32.66
N HIS A 150 3.20 -12.50 33.16
CA HIS A 150 4.17 -13.19 32.32
C HIS A 150 3.53 -14.17 31.32
N HIS A 151 2.28 -14.63 31.54
CA HIS A 151 1.58 -15.45 30.55
C HIS A 151 1.29 -14.64 29.28
N TYR A 152 0.79 -13.41 29.42
CA TYR A 152 0.56 -12.51 28.28
C TYR A 152 1.86 -12.13 27.57
N MET A 153 2.93 -11.90 28.33
CA MET A 153 4.25 -11.61 27.76
C MET A 153 4.80 -12.80 26.97
N ASN A 154 4.63 -14.02 27.47
CA ASN A 154 5.04 -15.24 26.78
C ASN A 154 4.21 -15.45 25.51
N GLU A 155 2.93 -15.12 25.53
CA GLU A 155 2.05 -15.19 24.36
C GLU A 155 2.50 -14.20 23.27
N ALA A 156 2.76 -12.95 23.63
CA ALA A 156 3.32 -11.96 22.71
C ALA A 156 4.67 -12.41 22.11
N ARG A 157 5.53 -13.03 22.93
CA ARG A 157 6.83 -13.55 22.47
C ARG A 157 6.68 -14.77 21.59
N LEU A 158 5.69 -15.65 21.83
CA LEU A 158 5.38 -16.78 20.96
C LEU A 158 4.97 -16.30 19.57
N ILE A 159 4.03 -15.37 19.50
CA ILE A 159 3.59 -14.76 18.24
C ILE A 159 4.79 -14.11 17.53
N ASN A 160 5.63 -13.38 18.26
CA ASN A 160 6.83 -12.77 17.69
C ASN A 160 7.79 -13.83 17.14
N GLU A 161 8.07 -14.88 17.92
CA GLU A 161 8.98 -15.96 17.56
C GLU A 161 8.51 -16.69 16.30
N VAL A 162 7.22 -17.00 16.20
CA VAL A 162 6.66 -17.67 15.02
C VAL A 162 6.78 -16.79 13.76
N LEU A 163 6.63 -15.48 13.93
CA LEU A 163 6.69 -14.52 12.84
C LEU A 163 8.12 -14.19 12.40
N THR A 164 9.07 -13.97 13.32
CA THR A 164 10.43 -13.48 13.00
C THR A 164 11.55 -14.45 13.34
N GLY A 165 11.26 -15.52 14.07
CA GLY A 165 12.26 -16.43 14.64
C GLY A 165 12.88 -15.93 15.94
N ALA A 166 12.55 -14.73 16.41
CA ALA A 166 13.12 -14.15 17.62
C ALA A 166 12.14 -14.22 18.80
N PHE A 167 12.57 -14.76 19.94
CA PHE A 167 11.77 -14.76 21.17
C PHE A 167 11.99 -13.46 21.97
N ALA A 168 11.41 -12.36 21.49
CA ALA A 168 11.57 -11.03 22.05
C ALA A 168 10.26 -10.23 22.00
N GLY A 169 10.23 -9.09 22.70
CA GLY A 169 9.17 -8.10 22.50
C GLY A 169 9.28 -7.48 21.10
N ARG A 170 8.14 -7.03 20.57
CA ARG A 170 8.06 -6.37 19.26
C ARG A 170 7.51 -4.95 19.43
N ASN A 171 8.17 -3.98 18.81
CA ASN A 171 7.58 -2.66 18.64
C ASN A 171 6.60 -2.68 17.47
N ARG A 172 5.30 -2.57 17.76
CA ARG A 172 4.23 -2.58 16.76
C ARG A 172 4.17 -1.28 15.94
N ASP A 173 4.68 -0.18 16.46
CA ASP A 173 4.63 1.13 15.79
C ASP A 173 5.58 1.20 14.58
N CYS A 174 6.59 0.33 14.57
CA CYS A 174 7.58 0.23 13.49
C CYS A 174 7.21 -0.78 12.40
N LEU A 175 6.03 -1.38 12.44
CA LEU A 175 5.61 -2.41 11.48
C LEU A 175 4.94 -1.81 10.24
N THR A 176 5.23 -2.41 9.09
CA THR A 176 4.52 -2.15 7.83
C THR A 176 3.08 -2.67 7.88
N LEU A 177 2.22 -2.22 6.95
CA LEU A 177 0.83 -2.70 6.85
C LEU A 177 0.74 -4.22 6.69
N VAL A 178 1.60 -4.79 5.83
CA VAL A 178 1.66 -6.23 5.57
C VAL A 178 2.10 -6.99 6.81
N GLU A 179 3.05 -6.46 7.58
CA GLU A 179 3.47 -7.09 8.83
C GLU A 179 2.39 -7.01 9.92
N LEU A 180 1.64 -5.91 10.00
CA LEU A 180 0.49 -5.77 10.92
C LEU A 180 -0.63 -6.76 10.57
N GLU A 181 -0.92 -6.94 9.28
CA GLU A 181 -1.89 -7.93 8.82
C GLU A 181 -1.45 -9.36 9.17
N LEU A 182 -0.18 -9.68 8.93
CA LEU A 182 0.39 -10.99 9.28
C LEU A 182 0.30 -11.25 10.80
N VAL A 183 0.59 -10.24 11.63
CA VAL A 183 0.42 -10.30 13.09
C VAL A 183 -1.03 -10.61 13.46
N MET A 184 -1.97 -9.84 12.92
CA MET A 184 -3.40 -10.02 13.19
C MET A 184 -3.88 -11.42 12.82
N LEU A 185 -3.48 -11.95 11.65
CA LEU A 185 -3.86 -13.30 11.22
C LEU A 185 -3.33 -14.38 12.18
N VAL A 186 -2.08 -14.24 12.63
CA VAL A 186 -1.48 -15.18 13.59
C VAL A 186 -2.15 -15.08 14.96
N GLU A 187 -2.47 -13.88 15.43
CA GLU A 187 -3.21 -13.66 16.68
C GLU A 187 -4.60 -14.28 16.65
N ASN A 188 -5.35 -14.07 15.56
CA ASN A 188 -6.66 -14.68 15.37
C ASN A 188 -6.56 -16.21 15.36
N ARG A 189 -5.52 -16.76 14.71
CA ARG A 189 -5.30 -18.21 14.69
C ARG A 189 -4.96 -18.74 16.08
N ASP A 190 -4.15 -18.01 16.85
CA ASP A 190 -3.77 -18.41 18.19
C ASP A 190 -4.94 -18.39 19.17
N MET A 191 -5.78 -17.35 19.11
CA MET A 191 -7.05 -17.28 19.86
C MET A 191 -7.93 -18.51 19.62
N LEU A 192 -8.06 -18.97 18.37
CA LEU A 192 -8.80 -20.20 18.04
C LEU A 192 -8.15 -21.46 18.64
N LEU A 193 -6.82 -21.56 18.60
CA LEU A 193 -6.11 -22.72 19.14
C LEU A 193 -6.18 -22.76 20.68
N LEU A 194 -6.16 -21.61 21.34
CA LEU A 194 -6.46 -21.47 22.76
C LEU A 194 -7.88 -21.98 23.06
N GLY A 195 -8.88 -21.56 22.30
CA GLY A 195 -10.26 -22.04 22.43
C GLY A 195 -10.41 -23.56 22.22
N GLN A 196 -9.51 -24.19 21.46
CA GLN A 196 -9.44 -25.65 21.28
C GLN A 196 -8.70 -26.38 22.42
N GLY A 197 -8.19 -25.66 23.42
CA GLY A 197 -7.42 -26.24 24.52
C GLY A 197 -6.03 -26.75 24.12
N LYS A 198 -5.46 -26.25 23.01
CA LYS A 198 -4.12 -26.66 22.58
C LYS A 198 -3.05 -26.13 23.53
N ASP A 199 -2.11 -27.00 23.92
CA ASP A 199 -0.95 -26.59 24.72
C ASP A 199 0.02 -25.71 23.92
N TYR A 200 0.98 -25.13 24.64
CA TYR A 200 1.97 -24.22 24.07
C TYR A 200 2.75 -24.81 22.88
N GLN A 201 3.19 -26.07 22.97
CA GLN A 201 4.01 -26.69 21.91
C GLN A 201 3.18 -26.97 20.67
N ALA A 202 1.96 -27.48 20.85
CA ALA A 202 1.01 -27.71 19.77
C ALA A 202 0.64 -26.39 19.07
N ARG A 203 0.41 -25.30 19.83
CA ARG A 203 0.14 -23.97 19.28
C ARG A 203 1.33 -23.44 18.50
N LYS A 204 2.53 -23.47 19.06
CA LYS A 204 3.77 -23.05 18.38
C LYS A 204 3.97 -23.75 17.04
N ALA A 205 3.80 -25.07 17.00
CA ALA A 205 3.95 -25.85 15.78
C ALA A 205 2.88 -25.48 14.73
N ALA A 206 1.62 -25.35 15.14
CA ALA A 206 0.51 -25.00 14.25
C ALA A 206 0.65 -23.59 13.67
N LEU A 207 0.99 -22.61 14.50
CA LEU A 207 1.21 -21.23 14.06
C LEU A 207 2.42 -21.13 13.12
N SER A 208 3.50 -21.86 13.40
CA SER A 208 4.69 -21.91 12.54
C SER A 208 4.36 -22.46 11.14
N SER A 209 3.52 -23.49 11.07
CA SER A 209 3.03 -24.03 9.80
C SER A 209 2.15 -23.00 9.06
N TYR A 210 1.27 -22.33 9.79
CA TYR A 210 0.38 -21.31 9.23
C TYR A 210 1.14 -20.12 8.65
N VAL A 211 2.17 -19.61 9.34
CA VAL A 211 3.01 -18.52 8.83
C VAL A 211 3.75 -18.92 7.55
N LYS A 212 4.24 -20.15 7.45
CA LYS A 212 4.85 -20.66 6.21
C LYS A 212 3.86 -20.63 5.05
N GLN A 213 2.61 -21.04 5.29
CA GLN A 213 1.53 -21.00 4.29
C GLN A 213 1.17 -19.57 3.87
N LEU A 214 1.08 -18.63 4.82
CA LEU A 214 0.80 -17.22 4.51
C LEU A 214 1.91 -16.63 3.62
N ARG A 215 3.18 -16.93 3.94
CA ARG A 215 4.33 -16.47 3.15
C ARG A 215 4.36 -17.06 1.75
N SER A 216 4.04 -18.35 1.58
CA SER A 216 3.97 -18.96 0.25
C SER A 216 2.87 -18.35 -0.62
N ASN A 217 1.72 -18.01 -0.02
CA ASN A 217 0.61 -17.38 -0.75
C ASN A 217 0.94 -15.93 -1.17
N HIS A 218 1.66 -15.17 -0.33
CA HIS A 218 2.12 -13.84 -0.73
C HIS A 218 3.14 -13.87 -1.87
N ALA A 219 4.03 -14.87 -1.93
CA ALA A 219 5.01 -15.01 -3.00
C ALA A 219 4.36 -15.33 -4.37
N SER A 220 3.25 -16.07 -4.38
CA SER A 220 2.51 -16.37 -5.62
C SER A 220 1.68 -15.19 -6.13
N LEU A 221 1.19 -14.33 -5.25
CA LEU A 221 0.44 -13.11 -5.60
C LEU A 221 1.33 -11.98 -6.15
N GLY A 222 2.61 -11.91 -5.77
CA GLY A 222 3.57 -10.93 -6.29
C GLY A 222 4.19 -11.28 -7.66
N SER A 223 3.84 -12.45 -8.22
CA SER A 223 4.40 -12.98 -9.48
C SER A 223 3.40 -12.96 -10.65
N GLN A 224 2.27 -12.25 -10.53
CA GLN A 224 1.23 -12.13 -11.55
C GLN A 224 1.03 -10.68 -12.01
#